data_AF-A0A3D0ZVA2-F1
#
_entry.id   AF-A0A3D0ZVA2-F1
#
_cell.length_a   1.000
_cell.length_b   1.000
_cell.length_c   1.000
_cell.angle_alpha   90.00
_cell.angle_beta   90.00
_cell.angle_gamma   90.00
#
_symmetry.space_group_name_H-M   'P 1'
#
loop_
_entity.id
_entity.type
_entity.pdbx_description
1 polymer ?
#
loop_
_entity_poly.entity_id
_entity_poly.type
_entity_poly.pdbx_seq_one_letter_code
_entity_poly.pdbx_strand_id
1 'polypeptide(L)'
;SVTINDGAEMRAWYDFVPHSETAGNSDIDESSKQLECFIHREIERGIPSQHILLAGFSQGGVIALKTGTRFDQRLAGILALSTYLHDFTGTQADMHDANLAIPVMMAHGTQDPMIPVMRAATSRENLIRLGYDVRWFDYPMGHQVCLEEIKQIANFFGEVLPE
;
A
#
# COMPACT_ATOMS: atom_id res chain seq x y z
N SER A 1 -4.44 15.96 10.36
CA SER A 1 -3.40 16.05 11.41
C SER A 1 -3.79 15.07 12.49
N VAL A 2 -2.91 14.14 12.85
CA VAL A 2 -3.28 13.06 13.78
C VAL A 2 -3.17 13.51 15.22
N THR A 3 -4.18 13.19 16.02
CA THR A 3 -4.18 13.42 17.48
C THR A 3 -3.72 12.14 18.20
N ILE A 4 -2.45 11.77 18.08
CA ILE A 4 -1.86 10.66 18.86
C ILE A 4 -0.49 11.12 19.37
N ASN A 5 -0.30 11.06 20.69
CA ASN A 5 0.77 11.65 21.52
C ASN A 5 0.47 13.06 22.07
N ASP A 6 -0.40 13.17 23.08
CA ASP A 6 -0.47 14.36 23.96
C ASP A 6 -0.64 15.72 23.23
N GLY A 7 -1.26 15.74 22.05
CA GLY A 7 -1.46 16.97 21.27
C GLY A 7 -0.27 17.39 20.38
N ALA A 8 0.70 16.51 20.14
CA ALA A 8 1.77 16.76 19.18
C ALA A 8 1.27 16.58 17.73
N GLU A 9 1.35 17.64 16.91
CA GLU A 9 1.08 17.55 15.47
C GLU A 9 2.15 16.68 14.78
N MET A 10 1.73 15.54 14.25
CA MET A 10 2.57 14.71 13.39
C MET A 10 1.97 14.60 11.99
N ARG A 11 2.85 14.57 10.98
CA ARG A 11 2.46 14.27 9.60
C ARG A 11 2.04 12.80 9.53
N ALA A 12 0.81 12.56 9.11
CA ALA A 12 0.29 11.22 8.90
C ALA A 12 -0.84 11.26 7.87
N TRP A 13 -1.08 10.10 7.25
CA TRP A 13 -2.03 9.95 6.16
C TRP A 13 -3.48 9.79 6.67
N TYR A 14 -3.65 9.24 7.87
CA TYR A 14 -4.94 9.10 8.51
C TYR A 14 -4.83 8.94 10.02
N ASP A 15 -5.91 9.25 10.74
CA ASP A 15 -6.00 9.03 12.19
C ASP A 15 -6.14 7.54 12.51
N PHE A 16 -5.26 7.02 13.37
CA PHE A 16 -5.33 5.64 13.84
C PHE A 16 -6.28 5.55 15.04
N VAL A 17 -7.41 4.85 14.87
CA VAL A 17 -8.30 4.55 16.00
C VAL A 17 -8.14 3.08 16.39
N PRO A 18 -7.62 2.77 17.60
CA PRO A 18 -7.49 1.40 18.06
C PRO A 18 -8.84 0.66 18.06
N HIS A 19 -8.85 -0.62 17.67
CA HIS A 19 -10.02 -1.51 17.69
C HIS A 19 -11.17 -1.20 16.73
N SER A 20 -10.93 -0.42 15.67
CA SER A 20 -11.90 -0.23 14.58
C SER A 20 -11.32 -0.67 13.24
N GLU A 21 -12.06 -1.51 12.52
CA GLU A 21 -11.73 -1.93 11.16
C GLU A 21 -12.08 -0.88 10.10
N THR A 22 -12.90 0.12 10.44
CA THR A 22 -13.44 1.12 9.50
C THR A 22 -13.18 2.56 9.92
N ALA A 23 -12.62 2.79 11.11
CA ALA A 23 -12.21 4.12 11.51
C ALA A 23 -11.04 4.60 10.65
N GLY A 24 -11.03 5.89 10.33
CA GLY A 24 -10.06 6.50 9.41
C GLY A 24 -10.46 6.41 7.94
N ASN A 25 -11.61 5.82 7.58
CA ASN A 25 -12.07 5.74 6.18
C ASN A 25 -12.10 7.11 5.48
N SER A 26 -12.59 8.16 6.13
CA SER A 26 -12.62 9.51 5.53
C SER A 26 -11.23 10.04 5.21
N ASP A 27 -10.26 9.83 6.09
CA ASP A 27 -8.90 10.34 5.94
C ASP A 27 -8.10 9.49 4.94
N ILE A 28 -8.34 8.18 4.92
CA ILE A 28 -7.80 7.25 3.91
C ILE A 28 -8.35 7.62 2.53
N ASP A 29 -9.65 7.88 2.41
CA ASP A 29 -10.29 8.28 1.16
C ASP A 29 -9.75 9.63 0.67
N GLU A 30 -9.59 10.60 1.57
CA GLU A 30 -9.01 11.91 1.24
C GLU A 30 -7.54 11.78 0.79
N SER A 31 -6.71 11.06 1.54
CA SER A 31 -5.32 10.79 1.17
C SER A 31 -5.21 10.04 -0.15
N SER A 32 -6.09 9.06 -0.40
CA SER A 32 -6.15 8.33 -1.66
C SER A 32 -6.49 9.25 -2.83
N LYS A 33 -7.46 10.16 -2.67
CA LYS A 33 -7.81 11.15 -3.72
C LYS A 33 -6.66 12.11 -4.01
N GLN A 34 -5.93 12.54 -2.98
CA GLN A 34 -4.76 13.40 -3.17
C GLN A 34 -3.64 12.67 -3.94
N LEU A 35 -3.40 11.39 -3.63
CA LEU A 35 -2.45 10.56 -4.37
C LEU A 35 -2.92 10.33 -5.81
N GLU A 36 -4.19 10.05 -6.03
CA GLU A 36 -4.79 9.91 -7.37
C GLU A 36 -4.62 11.17 -8.23
N CYS A 37 -4.91 12.35 -7.66
CA CYS A 37 -4.68 13.63 -8.31
C CYS A 37 -3.19 13.87 -8.66
N PHE A 38 -2.28 13.42 -7.78
CA PHE A 38 -0.85 13.48 -8.06
C PHE A 38 -0.45 12.55 -9.22
N ILE A 39 -0.96 11.31 -9.25
CA ILE A 39 -0.72 10.36 -10.34
C ILE A 39 -1.22 10.94 -11.68
N HIS A 40 -2.44 11.48 -11.72
CA HIS A 40 -2.97 12.11 -12.95
C HIS A 40 -2.10 13.27 -13.44
N ARG A 41 -1.59 14.11 -12.54
CA ARG A 41 -0.68 15.20 -12.92
C ARG A 41 0.61 14.68 -13.55
N GLU A 42 1.17 13.59 -13.05
CA GLU A 42 2.39 13.00 -13.63
C GLU A 42 2.10 12.33 -14.99
N ILE A 43 0.89 11.77 -15.16
CA ILE A 43 0.40 11.30 -16.47
C ILE A 43 0.26 12.45 -17.48
N GLU A 44 -0.33 13.57 -17.06
CA GLU A 44 -0.45 14.79 -17.90
C GLU A 44 0.92 15.35 -18.32
N ARG A 45 1.95 15.12 -17.50
CA ARG A 45 3.35 15.49 -17.81
C ARG A 45 4.05 14.52 -18.75
N GLY A 46 3.39 13.45 -19.15
CA GLY A 46 3.87 12.49 -20.14
C GLY A 46 4.45 11.20 -19.56
N ILE A 47 4.31 10.94 -18.25
CA ILE A 47 4.70 9.65 -17.67
C ILE A 47 3.55 8.65 -17.87
N PRO A 48 3.71 7.58 -18.67
CA PRO A 48 2.65 6.58 -18.83
C PRO A 48 2.29 5.95 -17.48
N SER A 49 1.00 5.71 -17.21
CA SER A 49 0.53 5.08 -15.97
C SER A 49 1.19 3.73 -15.69
N GLN A 50 1.43 2.95 -16.73
CA GLN A 50 2.18 1.68 -16.70
C GLN A 50 3.66 1.82 -16.29
N HIS A 51 4.19 3.04 -16.16
CA HIS A 51 5.54 3.32 -15.66
C HIS A 51 5.49 3.91 -14.23
N ILE A 52 4.31 3.94 -13.59
CA ILE A 52 4.11 4.45 -12.25
C ILE A 52 3.89 3.27 -11.31
N LEU A 53 4.70 3.21 -10.26
CA LEU A 53 4.57 2.25 -9.16
C LEU A 53 4.24 3.01 -7.87
N LEU A 54 3.27 2.51 -7.10
CA LEU A 54 2.92 3.09 -5.81
C LEU A 54 3.66 2.35 -4.70
N ALA A 55 4.46 3.08 -3.92
CA ALA A 55 5.23 2.52 -2.82
C ALA A 55 4.84 3.15 -1.49
N GLY A 56 4.66 2.33 -0.46
CA GLY A 56 4.26 2.81 0.86
C GLY A 56 4.70 1.91 2.00
N PHE A 57 5.13 2.54 3.10
CA PHE A 57 5.46 1.91 4.37
C PHE A 57 4.37 2.21 5.41
N SER A 58 3.97 1.21 6.21
CA SER A 58 2.99 1.37 7.29
C SER A 58 1.69 2.01 6.77
N GLN A 59 1.27 3.17 7.30
CA GLN A 59 0.11 3.90 6.78
C GLN A 59 0.21 4.23 5.29
N GLY A 60 1.40 4.57 4.79
CA GLY A 60 1.60 4.84 3.37
C GLY A 60 1.30 3.62 2.49
N GLY A 61 1.55 2.42 3.01
CA GLY A 61 1.21 1.16 2.33
C GLY A 61 -0.31 0.94 2.24
N VAL A 62 -1.06 1.37 3.26
CA VAL A 62 -2.53 1.34 3.23
C VAL A 62 -3.06 2.26 2.12
N ILE A 63 -2.50 3.48 2.02
CA ILE A 63 -2.88 4.43 0.96
C ILE A 63 -2.49 3.89 -0.42
N ALA A 64 -1.27 3.36 -0.57
CA ALA A 64 -0.80 2.79 -1.84
C ALA A 64 -1.71 1.64 -2.32
N LEU A 65 -2.12 0.75 -1.40
CA LEU A 65 -3.09 -0.32 -1.70
C LEU A 65 -4.47 0.26 -2.05
N LYS A 66 -5.03 1.14 -1.21
CA LYS A 66 -6.35 1.77 -1.42
C LYS A 66 -6.44 2.42 -2.80
N THR A 67 -5.45 3.24 -3.16
CA THR A 67 -5.40 3.96 -4.43
C THR A 67 -5.11 3.03 -5.58
N GLY A 68 -4.06 2.20 -5.48
CA GLY A 68 -3.61 1.36 -6.59
C GLY A 68 -4.63 0.30 -7.02
N THR A 69 -5.41 -0.25 -6.08
CA THR A 69 -6.46 -1.24 -6.43
C THR A 69 -7.65 -0.60 -7.14
N ARG A 70 -7.88 0.71 -6.96
CA ARG A 70 -9.04 1.46 -7.47
C ARG A 70 -8.72 2.35 -8.66
N PHE A 71 -7.45 2.54 -8.99
CA PHE A 71 -7.03 3.43 -10.06
C PHE A 71 -7.55 2.93 -11.43
N ASP A 72 -8.02 3.84 -12.26
CA ASP A 72 -8.74 3.51 -13.50
C ASP A 72 -7.83 3.12 -14.68
N GLN A 73 -6.53 3.37 -14.54
CA GLN A 73 -5.49 3.01 -15.50
C GLN A 73 -4.52 2.00 -14.91
N ARG A 74 -3.94 1.15 -15.77
CA ARG A 74 -3.00 0.12 -15.33
C ARG A 74 -1.71 0.75 -14.81
N LEU A 75 -1.37 0.45 -13.55
CA LEU A 75 -0.11 0.81 -12.92
C LEU A 75 0.95 -0.26 -13.16
N ALA A 76 2.22 0.09 -12.95
CA ALA A 76 3.33 -0.86 -13.02
C ALA A 76 3.27 -1.91 -11.90
N GLY A 77 2.82 -1.49 -10.72
CA GLY A 77 2.68 -2.37 -9.55
C GLY A 77 2.52 -1.58 -8.26
N ILE A 78 2.46 -2.31 -7.14
CA ILE A 78 2.37 -1.74 -5.78
C ILE A 78 3.45 -2.36 -4.90
N LEU A 79 4.12 -1.52 -4.10
CA LEU A 79 5.04 -1.93 -3.04
C LEU A 79 4.44 -1.58 -1.67
N ALA A 80 4.10 -2.60 -0.90
CA ALA A 80 3.39 -2.52 0.37
C ALA A 80 4.28 -3.05 1.51
N LEU A 81 4.96 -2.14 2.21
CA LEU A 81 5.94 -2.48 3.25
C LEU A 81 5.35 -2.31 4.66
N SER A 82 5.52 -3.31 5.51
CA SER A 82 5.07 -3.29 6.91
C SER A 82 3.65 -2.75 7.07
N THR A 83 2.69 -3.27 6.30
CA THR A 83 1.35 -2.69 6.12
C THR A 83 0.24 -3.75 6.03
N TYR A 84 -1.00 -3.34 5.78
CA TYR A 84 -2.15 -4.21 5.62
C TYR A 84 -3.15 -3.65 4.60
N LEU A 85 -4.00 -4.51 4.05
CA LEU A 85 -5.15 -4.12 3.24
C LEU A 85 -6.28 -3.67 4.16
N HIS A 86 -6.67 -2.41 4.04
CA HIS A 86 -7.79 -1.85 4.78
C HIS A 86 -9.11 -2.06 4.04
N ASP A 87 -10.18 -2.36 4.77
CA ASP A 87 -11.54 -2.55 4.23
C ASP A 87 -11.59 -3.48 3.01
N PHE A 88 -11.47 -4.79 3.25
CA PHE A 88 -11.52 -5.80 2.20
C PHE A 88 -12.81 -5.71 1.37
N THR A 89 -13.96 -5.60 2.04
CA THR A 89 -15.28 -5.57 1.38
C THR A 89 -15.43 -4.35 0.49
N GLY A 90 -15.05 -3.16 0.98
CA GLY A 90 -15.03 -1.96 0.15
C GLY A 90 -14.04 -2.07 -1.00
N THR A 91 -12.86 -2.66 -0.76
CA THR A 91 -11.89 -2.90 -1.85
C THR A 91 -12.43 -3.84 -2.91
N GLN A 92 -13.11 -4.92 -2.53
CA GLN A 92 -13.74 -5.82 -3.49
C GLN A 92 -14.83 -5.13 -4.31
N ALA A 93 -15.59 -4.21 -3.71
CA ALA A 93 -16.66 -3.49 -4.40
C ALA A 93 -16.14 -2.42 -5.36
N ASP A 94 -15.03 -1.75 -5.01
CA ASP A 94 -14.54 -0.58 -5.73
C ASP A 94 -13.31 -0.84 -6.62
N MET A 95 -12.70 -2.03 -6.54
CA MET A 95 -11.50 -2.32 -7.34
C MET A 95 -11.78 -2.17 -8.83
N HIS A 96 -10.76 -1.72 -9.57
CA HIS A 96 -10.89 -1.46 -11.00
C HIS A 96 -10.18 -2.53 -11.83
N ASP A 97 -10.85 -3.01 -12.88
CA ASP A 97 -10.36 -4.10 -13.73
C ASP A 97 -9.00 -3.82 -14.37
N ALA A 98 -8.67 -2.55 -14.63
CA ALA A 98 -7.39 -2.13 -15.20
C ALA A 98 -6.17 -2.60 -14.39
N ASN A 99 -6.35 -2.74 -13.07
CA ASN A 99 -5.30 -3.12 -12.13
C ASN A 99 -5.42 -4.58 -11.66
N LEU A 100 -6.31 -5.39 -12.22
CA LEU A 100 -6.28 -6.83 -11.98
C LEU A 100 -4.92 -7.41 -12.44
N ALA A 101 -4.45 -8.40 -11.68
CA ALA A 101 -3.18 -9.09 -11.90
C ALA A 101 -1.95 -8.17 -12.01
N ILE A 102 -1.99 -6.92 -11.52
CA ILE A 102 -0.74 -6.16 -11.37
C ILE A 102 0.13 -6.80 -10.29
N PRO A 103 1.46 -6.70 -10.41
CA PRO A 103 2.38 -7.14 -9.36
C PRO A 103 2.18 -6.32 -8.07
N VAL A 104 2.09 -7.01 -6.93
CA VAL A 104 2.07 -6.42 -5.60
C VAL A 104 3.17 -7.07 -4.76
N MET A 105 4.25 -6.34 -4.48
CA MET A 105 5.24 -6.80 -3.51
C MET A 105 4.80 -6.40 -2.11
N MET A 106 4.68 -7.38 -1.23
CA MET A 106 4.47 -7.20 0.21
C MET A 106 5.71 -7.68 0.97
N ALA A 107 6.19 -6.85 1.89
CA ALA A 107 7.29 -7.19 2.79
C ALA A 107 6.94 -6.82 4.23
N HIS A 108 7.25 -7.68 5.20
CA HIS A 108 6.87 -7.46 6.60
C HIS A 108 7.87 -7.98 7.62
N GLY A 109 7.98 -7.30 8.77
CA GLY A 109 8.75 -7.77 9.92
C GLY A 109 8.00 -8.83 10.73
N THR A 110 8.56 -10.04 10.86
CA THR A 110 7.95 -11.11 11.68
C THR A 110 7.85 -10.78 13.17
N GLN A 111 8.62 -9.79 13.63
CA GLN A 111 8.66 -9.31 15.01
C GLN A 111 8.08 -7.90 15.16
N ASP A 112 7.29 -7.45 14.17
CA ASP A 112 6.67 -6.12 14.16
C ASP A 112 5.69 -5.95 15.34
N PRO A 113 5.99 -5.06 16.31
CA PRO A 113 5.13 -4.85 17.47
C PRO A 113 3.93 -3.94 17.18
N MET A 114 3.92 -3.25 16.03
CA MET A 114 2.89 -2.28 15.65
C MET A 114 1.81 -2.94 14.78
N ILE A 115 2.22 -3.72 13.78
CA ILE A 115 1.35 -4.45 12.88
C ILE A 115 1.74 -5.92 12.94
N PRO A 116 0.97 -6.76 13.68
CA PRO A 116 1.26 -8.18 13.77
C PRO A 116 1.35 -8.81 12.38
N VAL A 117 2.38 -9.64 12.15
CA VAL A 117 2.60 -10.30 10.85
C VAL A 117 1.37 -11.05 10.34
N MET A 118 0.54 -11.58 11.24
CA MET A 118 -0.73 -12.23 10.89
C MET A 118 -1.72 -11.30 10.18
N ARG A 119 -1.75 -10.01 10.52
CA ARG A 119 -2.61 -9.02 9.84
C ARG A 119 -2.14 -8.76 8.41
N ALA A 120 -0.82 -8.66 8.22
CA ALA A 120 -0.22 -8.52 6.90
C ALA A 120 -0.39 -9.79 6.05
N ALA A 121 -0.24 -10.98 6.66
CA ALA A 121 -0.51 -12.25 6.00
C ALA A 121 -1.99 -12.40 5.57
N THR A 122 -2.95 -11.99 6.40
CA THR A 122 -4.36 -11.93 6.01
C THR A 122 -4.58 -10.98 4.82
N SER A 123 -3.86 -9.85 4.80
CA SER A 123 -3.92 -8.90 3.70
C SER A 123 -3.39 -9.47 2.40
N ARG A 124 -2.29 -10.23 2.45
CA ARG A 124 -1.77 -11.02 1.32
C ARG A 124 -2.84 -11.96 0.77
N GLU A 125 -3.45 -12.79 1.62
CA GLU A 125 -4.48 -13.74 1.19
C GLU A 125 -5.68 -13.03 0.56
N ASN A 126 -6.08 -11.88 1.12
CA ASN A 126 -7.17 -11.08 0.57
C ASN A 126 -6.82 -10.51 -0.81
N LEU A 127 -5.61 -9.98 -1.01
CA LEU A 127 -5.17 -9.48 -2.33
C LEU A 127 -5.09 -10.61 -3.36
N ILE A 128 -4.62 -11.81 -2.97
CA ILE A 128 -4.63 -12.99 -3.85
C ILE A 128 -6.08 -13.34 -4.24
N ARG A 129 -7.02 -13.33 -3.29
CA ARG A 129 -8.45 -13.59 -3.56
C ARG A 129 -9.08 -12.56 -4.49
N LEU A 130 -8.59 -11.32 -4.48
CA LEU A 130 -9.02 -10.25 -5.39
C LEU A 130 -8.34 -10.32 -6.76
N GLY A 131 -7.41 -11.25 -6.99
CA GLY A 131 -6.80 -11.49 -8.30
C GLY A 131 -5.50 -10.72 -8.56
N TYR A 132 -4.80 -10.25 -7.53
CA TYR A 132 -3.49 -9.60 -7.65
C TYR A 132 -2.33 -10.62 -7.66
N ASP A 133 -1.24 -10.32 -8.36
CA ASP A 133 0.01 -11.10 -8.34
C ASP A 133 0.85 -10.72 -7.12
N VAL A 134 0.58 -11.35 -5.97
CA VAL A 134 1.21 -10.98 -4.70
C VAL A 134 2.53 -11.73 -4.48
N ARG A 135 3.61 -10.97 -4.30
CA ARG A 135 4.95 -11.46 -3.94
C ARG A 135 5.21 -11.15 -2.48
N TRP A 136 5.33 -12.17 -1.66
CA TRP A 136 5.46 -12.04 -0.21
C TRP A 136 6.88 -12.28 0.28
N PHE A 137 7.37 -11.38 1.13
CA PHE A 137 8.65 -11.49 1.82
C PHE A 137 8.45 -11.19 3.30
N ASP A 138 9.16 -11.91 4.17
CA ASP A 138 9.22 -11.57 5.58
C ASP A 138 10.64 -11.67 6.13
N TYR A 139 10.89 -10.89 7.16
CA TYR A 139 12.23 -10.72 7.73
C TYR A 139 12.18 -10.80 9.26
N PRO A 140 13.23 -11.32 9.93
CA PRO A 140 13.33 -11.35 11.39
C PRO A 140 13.65 -9.96 11.95
N MET A 141 12.72 -9.01 11.77
CA MET A 141 12.83 -7.61 12.18
C MET A 141 11.50 -7.08 12.72
N GLY A 142 11.55 -5.92 13.39
CA GLY A 142 10.38 -5.19 13.88
C GLY A 142 9.71 -4.32 12.81
N HIS A 143 9.11 -3.20 13.22
CA HIS A 143 8.44 -2.24 12.33
C HIS A 143 9.47 -1.32 11.63
N GLN A 144 10.20 -1.85 10.66
CA GLN A 144 11.31 -1.15 10.00
C GLN A 144 11.57 -1.71 8.60
N VAL A 145 12.61 -1.19 7.92
CA VAL A 145 13.10 -1.71 6.64
C VAL A 145 14.55 -2.18 6.79
N CYS A 146 14.87 -3.37 6.27
CA CYS A 146 16.23 -3.94 6.33
C CYS A 146 16.97 -3.92 4.97
N LEU A 147 18.27 -4.22 4.98
CA LEU A 147 19.09 -4.20 3.76
C LEU A 147 18.68 -5.29 2.77
N GLU A 148 18.31 -6.46 3.28
CA GLU A 148 17.79 -7.57 2.50
C GLU A 148 16.49 -7.18 1.77
N GLU A 149 15.60 -6.48 2.47
CA GLU A 149 14.37 -5.92 1.91
C GLU A 149 14.66 -4.88 0.82
N ILE A 150 15.63 -3.98 1.01
CA ILE A 150 16.05 -3.00 -0.01
C ILE A 150 16.53 -3.71 -1.29
N LYS A 151 17.30 -4.79 -1.17
CA LYS A 151 17.74 -5.57 -2.34
C LYS A 151 16.55 -6.20 -3.05
N GLN A 152 15.58 -6.72 -2.30
CA GLN A 152 14.38 -7.30 -2.89
C GLN A 152 13.51 -6.24 -3.58
N ILE A 153 13.43 -5.03 -3.03
CA ILE A 153 12.76 -3.87 -3.65
C ILE A 153 13.44 -3.52 -4.98
N ALA A 154 14.77 -3.46 -5.02
CA ALA A 154 15.51 -3.17 -6.25
C ALA A 154 15.24 -4.21 -7.34
N ASN A 155 15.21 -5.50 -6.97
CA ASN A 155 14.85 -6.58 -7.90
C ASN A 155 13.41 -6.42 -8.40
N PHE A 156 12.47 -6.09 -7.52
CA PHE A 156 11.08 -5.86 -7.89
C PHE A 156 10.93 -4.71 -8.88
N PHE A 157 11.62 -3.59 -8.64
CA PHE A 157 11.62 -2.45 -9.56
C PHE A 157 12.15 -2.81 -10.95
N GLY A 158 13.26 -3.54 -11.02
CA GLY A 158 13.82 -3.99 -12.30
C GLY A 158 12.94 -4.98 -13.07
N GLU A 159 11.97 -5.61 -12.40
CA GLU A 159 11.03 -6.52 -13.05
C GLU A 159 9.79 -5.79 -13.60
N VAL A 160 9.28 -4.81 -12.86
CA VAL A 160 7.96 -4.20 -13.12
C VAL A 160 8.02 -2.85 -13.81
N LEU A 161 9.15 -2.14 -13.70
CA LEU A 161 9.37 -0.88 -14.40
C LEU A 161 10.17 -1.14 -15.68
N PRO A 162 9.80 -0.50 -16.79
CA PRO A 162 10.57 -0.59 -18.03
C PRO A 162 11.93 0.12 -17.90
N GLU A 163 12.86 -0.27 -18.76
CA GLU A 163 14.17 0.39 -18.92
C GLU A 163 14.05 1.87 -19.37
#